data_AF-A0AAV5LD57-F1
#
_entry.id   AF-A0AAV5LD57-F1
#
_cell.length_a   1.000
_cell.length_b   1.000
_cell.length_c   1.000
_cell.angle_alpha   90.00
_cell.angle_beta   90.00
_cell.angle_gamma   90.00
#
_symmetry.space_group_name_H-M   'P 1'
#
loop_
_entity.id
_entity.type
_entity.pdbx_description
1 polymer ?
#
loop_
_entity_poly.entity_id
_entity_poly.type
_entity_poly.pdbx_seq_one_letter_code
_entity_poly.pdbx_strand_id
1 'polypeptide(L)'
;MFRQLRNPTLLKSLAASTPENPEDVSSGKTLQRSTPSADMYLHMFPETPGIWTKEQVQAWKPIVDAVHAKGGIFFCQIWHVGRVSNTSLQPNGQAPISSTDKALKPLGRADGEVIQGIFSPPRRLRTDEIPKIIDDFRLAARNAIEAGFDGVEIHAAHG
;
A
#
# COMPACT_ATOMS: atom_id res chain seq x y z
N MET A 1 -3.01 -6.79 -21.41
CA MET A 1 -4.42 -6.56 -21.05
C MET A 1 -4.51 -6.55 -19.52
N PHE A 2 -4.50 -5.36 -18.92
CA PHE A 2 -4.40 -5.17 -17.46
C PHE A 2 -5.70 -5.64 -16.79
N ARG A 3 -5.63 -6.65 -15.92
CA ARG A 3 -6.73 -7.01 -15.01
C ARG A 3 -6.70 -6.03 -13.83
N GLN A 4 -7.31 -4.86 -14.01
CA GLN A 4 -7.73 -3.99 -12.91
C GLN A 4 -8.85 -4.71 -12.16
N LEU A 5 -8.52 -5.33 -11.02
CA LEU A 5 -9.53 -5.93 -10.16
C LEU A 5 -10.05 -4.87 -9.20
N ARG A 6 -11.22 -4.36 -9.57
CA ARG A 6 -12.14 -3.61 -8.71
C ARG A 6 -12.65 -4.57 -7.63
N ASN A 7 -12.05 -4.59 -6.45
CA ASN A 7 -12.62 -5.30 -5.31
C ASN A 7 -13.13 -4.31 -4.24
N PRO A 8 -14.36 -3.78 -4.40
CA PRO A 8 -14.96 -2.84 -3.44
C PRO A 8 -15.18 -3.44 -2.05
N THR A 9 -15.09 -4.77 -1.89
CA THR A 9 -15.23 -5.46 -0.61
C THR A 9 -14.00 -5.29 0.28
N LEU A 10 -12.79 -5.30 -0.31
CA LEU A 10 -11.53 -5.09 0.41
C LEU A 10 -11.35 -3.64 0.88
N LEU A 11 -11.80 -2.69 0.06
CA LEU A 11 -11.83 -1.27 0.40
C LEU A 11 -12.79 -0.99 1.57
N LYS A 12 -13.91 -1.71 1.64
CA LYS A 12 -14.82 -1.68 2.79
C LYS A 12 -14.21 -2.32 4.04
N SER A 13 -13.44 -3.40 3.93
CA SER A 13 -12.80 -4.02 5.11
C SER A 13 -11.64 -3.20 5.67
N LEU A 14 -10.90 -2.49 4.82
CA LEU A 14 -9.88 -1.50 5.24
C LEU A 14 -10.49 -0.30 5.97
N ALA A 15 -11.75 0.05 5.67
CA ALA A 15 -12.52 1.06 6.40
C ALA A 15 -13.16 0.51 7.69
N ALA A 16 -13.39 -0.81 7.77
CA ALA A 16 -14.05 -1.50 8.88
C ALA A 16 -13.08 -1.96 9.98
N SER A 17 -11.76 -1.79 9.82
CA SER A 17 -10.78 -2.01 10.90
C SER A 17 -10.80 -0.93 11.99
N THR A 18 -11.78 -0.01 11.95
CA THR A 18 -12.16 0.85 13.09
C THR A 18 -12.86 0.00 14.15
N PRO A 19 -12.48 0.07 15.44
CA PRO A 19 -12.95 -0.88 16.45
C PRO A 19 -14.48 -0.79 16.65
N GLU A 20 -15.14 -1.94 16.61
CA GLU A 20 -16.56 -2.14 16.92
C GLU A 20 -16.84 -2.25 18.43
N ASN A 21 -15.95 -1.76 19.31
CA ASN A 21 -16.08 -1.99 20.76
C ASN A 21 -16.70 -0.77 21.48
N PRO A 22 -17.91 -0.88 22.05
CA PRO A 22 -18.60 0.23 22.71
C PRO A 22 -17.95 0.75 24.00
N GLU A 23 -16.91 0.09 24.54
CA GLU A 23 -16.19 0.56 25.73
C GLU A 23 -15.18 1.70 25.45
N ASP A 24 -14.73 1.88 24.20
CA ASP A 24 -13.76 2.92 23.82
C ASP A 24 -14.35 4.35 23.80
N VAL A 25 -15.67 4.48 23.97
CA VAL A 25 -16.40 5.76 23.85
C VAL A 25 -16.35 6.60 25.13
N SER A 26 -15.95 6.02 26.27
CA SER A 26 -16.05 6.70 27.59
C SER A 26 -14.89 7.64 27.95
N SER A 27 -13.78 7.65 27.19
CA SER A 27 -12.65 8.54 27.46
C SER A 27 -12.51 9.59 26.35
N GLY A 28 -13.07 10.78 26.60
CA GLY A 28 -12.98 11.90 25.66
C GLY A 28 -11.53 12.18 25.25
N LYS A 29 -11.28 12.14 23.94
CA LYS A 29 -10.02 12.32 23.18
C LYS A 29 -9.32 11.03 22.73
N THR A 30 -9.88 10.37 21.72
CA THR A 30 -9.08 9.53 20.82
C THR A 30 -9.29 10.00 19.39
N LEU A 31 -8.32 10.77 18.89
CA LEU A 31 -8.15 11.06 17.48
C LEU A 31 -7.90 9.71 16.79
N GLN A 32 -8.94 9.04 16.30
CA GLN A 32 -8.79 7.75 15.64
C GLN A 32 -7.99 7.96 14.35
N ARG A 33 -6.70 7.63 14.40
CA ARG A 33 -5.80 7.60 13.25
C ARG A 33 -5.91 6.23 12.60
N SER A 34 -6.36 6.20 11.35
CA SER A 34 -6.28 4.99 10.51
C SER A 34 -5.25 5.21 9.38
N THR A 35 -4.55 4.15 9.01
CA THR A 35 -3.49 4.18 7.99
C THR A 35 -3.69 3.02 7.00
N PRO A 36 -4.44 3.21 5.91
CA PRO A 36 -4.52 2.21 4.86
C PRO A 36 -3.26 2.33 3.99
N SER A 37 -2.73 1.19 3.57
CA SER A 37 -1.56 1.14 2.70
C SER A 37 -1.99 1.12 1.23
N ALA A 38 -1.46 2.05 0.43
CA ALA A 38 -1.67 2.09 -1.02
C ALA A 38 -0.35 1.84 -1.74
N ASP A 39 -0.35 0.81 -2.60
CA ASP A 39 0.78 0.50 -3.49
C ASP A 39 0.95 1.59 -4.52
N MET A 40 2.16 1.71 -5.04
CA MET A 40 2.49 2.67 -6.09
C MET A 40 2.73 2.00 -7.43
N TYR A 41 3.08 0.70 -7.48
CA TYR A 41 3.29 0.01 -8.77
C TYR A 41 3.54 -1.50 -8.66
N LEU A 42 3.98 -2.02 -7.49
CA LEU A 42 4.56 -3.35 -7.38
C LEU A 42 3.86 -4.16 -6.31
N HIS A 43 2.97 -5.01 -6.76
CA HIS A 43 2.13 -5.79 -5.86
C HIS A 43 2.92 -6.84 -5.10
N MET A 44 2.75 -6.86 -3.78
CA MET A 44 2.99 -8.04 -2.95
C MET A 44 1.76 -8.97 -2.96
N PHE A 45 0.55 -8.40 -3.11
CA PHE A 45 -0.70 -9.14 -3.23
C PHE A 45 -1.58 -8.56 -4.35
N PRO A 46 -2.28 -9.39 -5.15
CA PRO A 46 -3.13 -8.93 -6.26
C PRO A 46 -4.23 -7.95 -5.89
N GLU A 47 -4.71 -8.00 -4.64
CA GLU A 47 -5.86 -7.25 -4.15
C GLU A 47 -5.47 -5.95 -3.42
N THR A 48 -4.17 -5.62 -3.37
CA THR A 48 -3.69 -4.42 -2.69
C THR A 48 -4.19 -3.16 -3.41
N PRO A 49 -4.81 -2.20 -2.70
CA PRO A 49 -5.29 -0.97 -3.34
C PRO A 49 -4.11 -0.08 -3.76
N GLY A 50 -4.35 0.71 -4.81
CA GLY A 50 -3.37 1.64 -5.36
C GLY A 50 -3.78 3.10 -5.23
N ILE A 51 -2.85 4.00 -5.56
CA ILE A 51 -3.09 5.45 -5.60
C ILE A 51 -2.31 6.17 -6.72
N TRP A 52 -2.12 5.52 -7.87
CA TRP A 52 -1.39 6.07 -9.03
C TRP A 52 -2.27 6.40 -10.24
N THR A 53 -3.53 5.94 -10.27
CA THR A 53 -4.51 6.31 -11.32
C THR A 53 -5.64 7.20 -10.81
N LYS A 54 -6.28 7.95 -11.70
CA LYS A 54 -7.42 8.81 -11.36
C LYS A 54 -8.62 8.00 -10.85
N GLU A 55 -8.83 6.80 -11.39
CA GLU A 55 -9.91 5.90 -10.97
C GLU A 55 -9.69 5.43 -9.53
N GLN A 56 -8.45 5.15 -9.16
CA GLN A 56 -8.09 4.82 -7.78
C GLN A 56 -8.33 6.00 -6.85
N VAL A 57 -7.93 7.21 -7.24
CA VAL A 57 -8.21 8.45 -6.47
C VAL A 57 -9.71 8.60 -6.23
N GLN A 58 -10.54 8.47 -7.27
CA GLN A 58 -12.00 8.59 -7.09
C GLN A 58 -12.58 7.47 -6.20
N ALA A 59 -12.00 6.26 -6.24
CA ALA A 59 -12.42 5.16 -5.39
C ALA A 59 -12.09 5.39 -3.90
N TRP A 60 -11.04 6.16 -3.60
CA TRP A 60 -10.66 6.50 -2.22
C TRP A 60 -11.52 7.58 -1.59
N LYS A 61 -11.98 8.58 -2.37
CA LYS A 61 -12.79 9.69 -1.87
C LYS A 61 -13.97 9.28 -0.95
N PRO A 62 -14.88 8.38 -1.34
CA PRO A 62 -16.01 8.02 -0.48
C PRO A 62 -15.57 7.31 0.82
N ILE A 63 -14.38 6.71 0.85
CA ILE A 63 -13.83 6.06 2.05
C ILE A 63 -13.28 7.12 2.99
N VAL A 64 -12.53 8.08 2.46
CA VAL A 64 -12.03 9.24 3.21
C VAL A 64 -13.20 10.03 3.78
N ASP A 65 -14.20 10.36 2.97
CA ASP A 65 -15.41 11.08 3.39
C ASP A 65 -16.13 10.35 4.53
N ALA A 66 -16.18 9.01 4.49
CA ALA A 66 -16.81 8.21 5.55
C ALA A 66 -16.03 8.22 6.87
N VAL A 67 -14.69 8.31 6.83
CA VAL A 67 -13.85 8.47 8.02
C VAL A 67 -14.02 9.88 8.61
N HIS A 68 -14.02 10.90 7.74
CA HIS A 68 -14.24 12.30 8.14
C HIS A 68 -15.63 12.54 8.70
N ALA A 69 -16.67 11.89 8.17
CA ALA A 69 -18.04 11.95 8.69
C ALA A 69 -18.16 11.43 10.14
N LYS A 70 -17.19 10.62 10.60
CA LYS A 70 -17.08 10.14 11.99
C LYS A 70 -16.13 10.98 12.84
N GLY A 71 -15.59 12.08 12.32
CA GLY A 71 -14.60 12.94 12.98
C GLY A 71 -13.20 12.33 13.06
N GLY A 72 -12.90 11.30 12.25
CA GLY A 72 -11.60 10.65 12.21
C GLY A 72 -10.57 11.44 11.40
N ILE A 73 -9.30 11.09 11.59
CA ILE A 73 -8.17 11.57 10.77
C ILE A 73 -7.56 10.39 10.03
N PHE A 74 -7.30 10.56 8.74
CA PHE A 74 -6.93 9.48 7.85
C PHE A 74 -5.65 9.78 7.07
N PHE A 75 -4.62 8.96 7.28
CA PHE A 75 -3.32 9.13 6.63
C PHE A 75 -3.08 8.02 5.62
N CYS A 76 -2.79 8.35 4.36
CA CYS A 76 -2.45 7.33 3.36
C CYS A 76 -1.00 6.87 3.55
N GLN A 77 -0.78 5.61 3.93
CA GLN A 77 0.56 5.04 3.93
C GLN A 77 0.93 4.64 2.50
N ILE A 78 1.99 5.23 1.95
CA ILE A 78 2.48 4.90 0.61
C ILE A 78 3.74 4.06 0.70
N TRP A 79 3.76 2.98 -0.08
CA TRP A 79 4.82 1.98 -0.05
C TRP A 79 5.22 1.52 -1.45
N HIS A 80 6.42 0.96 -1.53
CA HIS A 80 6.91 0.27 -2.71
C HIS A 80 7.59 -1.02 -2.22
N VAL A 81 7.05 -2.19 -2.56
CA VAL A 81 7.44 -3.47 -1.93
C VAL A 81 8.85 -3.94 -2.29
N GLY A 82 9.46 -3.33 -3.32
CA GLY A 82 10.82 -3.65 -3.74
C GLY A 82 10.97 -5.12 -4.13
N ARG A 83 11.92 -5.81 -3.49
CA ARG A 83 12.19 -7.24 -3.75
C ARG A 83 11.22 -8.20 -3.05
N VAL A 84 10.29 -7.70 -2.24
CA VAL A 84 9.22 -8.51 -1.64
C VAL A 84 8.06 -8.65 -2.65
N SER A 85 8.36 -9.15 -3.84
CA SER A 85 7.40 -9.35 -4.94
C SER A 85 7.80 -10.54 -5.82
N ASN A 86 6.95 -10.87 -6.79
CA ASN A 86 7.14 -11.95 -7.74
C ASN A 86 6.95 -11.43 -9.16
N THR A 87 7.70 -11.98 -10.12
CA THR A 87 7.55 -11.72 -11.57
C THR A 87 6.10 -11.81 -12.05
N SER A 88 5.28 -12.72 -11.49
CA SER A 88 3.86 -12.87 -11.85
C SER A 88 2.99 -11.66 -11.51
N LEU A 89 3.44 -10.82 -10.58
CA LEU A 89 2.76 -9.61 -10.10
C LEU A 89 3.33 -8.34 -10.74
N GLN A 90 4.41 -8.47 -11.50
CA GLN A 90 5.11 -7.34 -12.12
C GLN A 90 4.57 -7.08 -13.53
N PRO A 91 4.54 -5.81 -13.97
CA PRO A 91 4.19 -5.48 -15.34
C PRO A 91 5.07 -6.26 -16.33
N ASN A 92 4.45 -6.91 -17.31
CA ASN A 92 5.13 -7.69 -18.35
C ASN A 92 6.03 -8.82 -17.81
N GLY A 93 5.77 -9.36 -16.63
CA GLY A 93 6.55 -10.45 -16.06
C GLY A 93 7.96 -10.07 -15.63
N GLN A 94 8.25 -8.78 -15.49
CA GLN A 94 9.58 -8.27 -15.16
C GLN A 94 10.04 -8.72 -13.77
N ALA A 95 11.35 -8.77 -13.55
CA ALA A 95 11.87 -8.98 -12.20
C ALA A 95 11.51 -7.79 -11.29
N PRO A 96 11.15 -8.04 -10.01
CA PRO A 96 11.03 -6.98 -9.02
C PRO A 96 12.32 -6.14 -8.94
N ILE A 97 12.23 -4.89 -8.52
CA ILE A 97 13.40 -4.02 -8.39
C ILE A 97 13.83 -3.86 -6.93
N SER A 98 15.13 -3.66 -6.70
CA SER A 98 15.68 -3.36 -5.37
C SER A 98 17.00 -2.61 -5.46
N SER A 99 17.53 -2.13 -4.34
CA SER A 99 18.87 -1.55 -4.24
C SER A 99 20.00 -2.56 -4.52
N THR A 100 19.65 -3.86 -4.57
CA THR A 100 20.55 -4.97 -4.80
C THR A 100 19.89 -6.05 -5.67
N ASP A 101 20.68 -6.89 -6.30
CA ASP A 101 20.29 -8.11 -7.03
C ASP A 101 20.22 -9.35 -6.12
N LYS A 102 20.53 -9.19 -4.83
CA LYS A 102 20.43 -10.27 -3.84
C LYS A 102 18.96 -10.64 -3.57
N ALA A 103 18.62 -11.88 -3.89
CA ALA A 103 17.34 -12.49 -3.52
C ALA A 103 17.10 -12.45 -2.00
N LEU A 104 15.84 -12.45 -1.61
CA LEU A 104 15.46 -12.60 -0.20
C LEU A 104 15.88 -13.97 0.31
N LYS A 105 16.41 -14.00 1.53
CA LYS A 105 16.53 -15.26 2.26
C LYS A 105 15.11 -15.77 2.56
N PRO A 106 14.91 -17.08 2.73
CA PRO A 106 13.62 -17.62 3.15
C PRO A 106 13.12 -16.85 4.38
N LEU A 107 11.89 -16.34 4.29
CA LEU A 107 11.26 -15.61 5.39
C LEU A 107 10.50 -16.62 6.23
N GLY A 108 10.83 -16.71 7.52
CA GLY A 108 10.00 -17.43 8.49
C GLY A 108 8.76 -16.61 8.81
N ARG A 109 7.58 -17.22 8.74
CA ARG A 109 6.34 -16.68 9.29
C ARG A 109 6.28 -16.95 10.80
N ALA A 110 5.46 -16.16 11.49
CA ALA A 110 5.23 -16.31 12.93
C ALA A 110 4.55 -17.65 13.30
N ASP A 111 3.90 -18.31 12.34
CA ASP A 111 3.30 -19.65 12.47
C ASP A 111 4.33 -20.80 12.27
N GLY A 112 5.60 -20.48 12.00
CA GLY A 112 6.66 -21.45 11.76
C GLY A 112 6.79 -21.90 10.30
N GLU A 113 5.91 -21.46 9.39
CA GLU A 113 6.07 -21.76 7.96
C GLU A 113 7.19 -20.93 7.33
N VAL A 114 7.99 -21.58 6.50
CA VAL A 114 9.03 -20.90 5.72
C VAL A 114 8.44 -20.51 4.36
N ILE A 115 8.33 -19.21 4.11
CA ILE A 115 8.10 -18.68 2.77
C ILE A 115 9.40 -18.85 1.97
N GLN A 116 9.51 -19.96 1.25
CA GLN A 116 10.60 -20.23 0.32
C GLN A 116 10.05 -20.27 -1.11
N GLY A 117 10.74 -19.61 -2.05
CA GLY A 117 10.37 -19.62 -3.48
C GLY A 117 9.19 -18.73 -3.89
N ILE A 118 8.59 -17.97 -2.96
CA ILE A 118 7.48 -17.05 -3.28
C ILE A 118 7.97 -15.76 -3.95
N PHE A 119 9.19 -15.30 -3.64
CA PHE A 119 9.74 -14.05 -4.18
C PHE A 119 10.76 -14.32 -5.28
N SER A 120 10.59 -13.66 -6.42
CA SER A 120 11.52 -13.78 -7.55
C SER A 120 12.80 -12.97 -7.27
N PRO A 121 13.99 -13.42 -7.75
CA PRO A 121 15.21 -12.63 -7.63
C PRO A 121 15.01 -11.21 -8.21
N PRO A 122 15.43 -10.16 -7.48
CA PRO A 122 15.24 -8.81 -7.95
C PRO A 122 16.32 -8.40 -8.96
N ARG A 123 15.99 -7.41 -9.79
CA ARG A 123 16.95 -6.63 -10.54
C ARG A 123 17.43 -5.47 -9.68
N ARG A 124 18.75 -5.25 -9.65
CA ARG A 124 19.34 -4.04 -9.08
C ARG A 124 18.88 -2.81 -9.88
N LEU A 125 18.35 -1.83 -9.16
CA LEU A 125 17.99 -0.53 -9.72
C LEU A 125 19.26 0.21 -10.18
N ARG A 126 19.22 0.82 -11.36
CA ARG A 126 20.29 1.69 -11.83
C ARG A 126 20.09 3.10 -11.28
N THR A 127 21.18 3.86 -11.16
CA THR A 127 21.14 5.22 -10.61
C THR A 127 20.23 6.16 -11.42
N ASP A 128 20.18 5.99 -12.74
CA ASP A 128 19.32 6.76 -13.65
C ASP A 128 17.82 6.45 -13.51
N GLU A 129 17.46 5.36 -12.83
CA GLU A 129 16.07 4.98 -12.57
C GLU A 129 15.52 5.56 -11.25
N ILE A 130 16.40 6.00 -10.32
CA ILE A 130 16.01 6.54 -9.01
C ILE A 130 15.07 7.75 -9.13
N PRO A 131 15.31 8.73 -10.02
CA PRO A 131 14.41 9.88 -10.17
C PRO A 131 12.97 9.47 -10.46
N LYS A 132 12.77 8.40 -11.25
CA LYS A 132 11.43 7.89 -11.53
C LYS A 132 10.73 7.35 -10.28
N ILE A 133 11.45 6.64 -9.41
CA ILE A 133 10.88 6.13 -8.15
C ILE A 133 10.46 7.30 -7.24
N ILE A 134 11.28 8.35 -7.17
CA ILE A 134 10.94 9.57 -6.43
C ILE A 134 9.68 10.22 -7.01
N ASP A 135 9.56 10.30 -8.34
CA ASP A 135 8.38 10.83 -9.00
C ASP A 135 7.13 9.99 -8.76
N ASP A 136 7.27 8.66 -8.69
CA ASP A 136 6.15 7.77 -8.36
C ASP A 136 5.67 8.03 -6.91
N PHE A 137 6.57 8.22 -5.94
CA PHE A 137 6.22 8.67 -4.56
C PHE A 137 5.55 10.04 -4.55
N ARG A 138 6.08 10.99 -5.32
CA ARG A 138 5.50 12.33 -5.46
C ARG A 138 4.09 12.29 -6.04
N LEU A 139 3.86 11.47 -7.06
CA LEU A 139 2.55 11.30 -7.68
C LEU A 139 1.55 10.69 -6.70
N ALA A 140 1.93 9.61 -6.01
CA ALA A 140 1.09 8.96 -5.01
C ALA A 140 0.68 9.90 -3.88
N ALA A 141 1.62 10.70 -3.36
CA ALA A 141 1.33 11.70 -2.34
C ALA A 141 0.34 12.77 -2.83
N ARG A 142 0.50 13.27 -4.06
CA ARG A 142 -0.45 14.23 -4.65
C ARG A 142 -1.84 13.62 -4.83
N ASN A 143 -1.89 12.38 -5.27
CA ASN A 143 -3.13 11.65 -5.47
C ASN A 143 -3.84 11.36 -4.13
N ALA A 144 -3.09 11.08 -3.05
CA ALA A 144 -3.64 10.96 -1.71
C ALA A 144 -4.27 12.28 -1.22
N ILE A 145 -3.62 13.41 -1.46
CA ILE A 145 -4.19 14.74 -1.18
C ILE A 145 -5.47 14.95 -2.00
N GLU A 146 -5.47 14.61 -3.29
CA GLU A 146 -6.66 14.73 -4.16
C GLU A 146 -7.81 13.82 -3.71
N ALA A 147 -7.49 12.66 -3.14
CA ALA A 147 -8.46 11.74 -2.56
C ALA A 147 -9.03 12.22 -1.21
N GLY A 148 -8.43 13.25 -0.60
CA GLY A 148 -8.90 13.89 0.62
C GLY A 148 -8.20 13.41 1.90
N PHE A 149 -7.16 12.59 1.83
CA PHE A 149 -6.43 12.18 3.03
C PHE A 149 -5.82 13.39 3.75
N ASP A 150 -5.79 13.34 5.09
CA ASP A 150 -5.24 14.41 5.94
C ASP A 150 -3.70 14.47 5.89
N GLY A 151 -3.07 13.38 5.47
CA GLY A 151 -1.64 13.28 5.35
C GLY A 151 -1.17 12.01 4.64
N VAL A 152 0.14 11.93 4.49
CA VAL A 152 0.83 10.80 3.85
C VAL A 152 1.88 10.27 4.82
N GLU A 153 1.97 8.95 4.94
CA GLU A 153 3.02 8.27 5.67
C GLU A 153 3.91 7.50 4.69
N ILE A 154 5.22 7.71 4.74
CA ILE A 154 6.17 6.97 3.92
C ILE A 154 6.49 5.65 4.61
N HIS A 155 6.18 4.53 3.96
CA HIS A 155 6.57 3.23 4.48
C HIS A 155 8.05 2.95 4.22
N ALA A 156 8.85 3.05 5.28
CA ALA A 156 10.29 2.75 5.28
C ALA A 156 10.64 1.68 6.34
N ALA A 157 9.72 0.73 6.56
CA ALA A 157 9.87 -0.34 7.55
C ALA A 157 9.55 -1.70 6.90
N HIS A 158 9.74 -2.79 7.65
CA HIS A 158 9.38 -4.17 7.27
C HIS A 158 10.05 -4.79 6.03
N GLY A 159 11.02 -4.10 5.39
CA GLY A 159 12.01 -4.73 4.50
C GLY A 159 12.26 -4.04 3.17
#